data_AF-A0A060X9B1-F1
#
_entry.id   AF-A0A060X9B1-F1
#
_cell.length_a   1.000
_cell.length_b   1.000
_cell.length_c   1.000
_cell.angle_alpha   90.00
_cell.angle_beta   90.00
_cell.angle_gamma   90.00
#
_symmetry.space_group_name_H-M   'P 1'
#
loop_
_entity.id
_entity.type
_entity.pdbx_description
1 polymer ?
#
loop_
_entity_poly.entity_id
_entity_poly.type
_entity_poly.pdbx_seq_one_letter_code
_entity_poly.pdbx_strand_id
1 'polypeptide(L)'
;MAALLLLLLVSAGVLLSSTEAQEAYNKLPDNYRKGVDLALQQLNSHAGVKHHFLFFKSLLKSDIESGFDVSYIYHSFYLKATKCPKGTVDSTQCKFRNDRPLIDCSVCYKTFAGEIEKDPKPYIHCVHKPALTEDMMTTRVEHCNTMSYHSGAPTLLASKS
;
A
#
# COMPACT_ATOMS: atom_id res chain seq x y z
N MET A 1 -36.72 -25.47 -21.41
CA MET A 1 -35.93 -25.63 -20.17
C MET A 1 -34.43 -25.34 -20.39
N ALA A 2 -34.07 -24.38 -21.24
CA ALA A 2 -32.67 -23.99 -21.51
C ALA A 2 -32.36 -22.53 -21.13
N ALA A 3 -33.39 -21.68 -21.00
CA ALA A 3 -33.21 -20.27 -20.65
C ALA A 3 -32.89 -20.02 -19.16
N LEU A 4 -33.33 -20.90 -18.26
CA LEU A 4 -33.05 -20.77 -16.81
C LEU A 4 -31.60 -21.13 -16.45
N LEU A 5 -30.94 -22.00 -17.22
CA LEU A 5 -29.57 -22.43 -16.97
C LEU A 5 -28.53 -21.38 -17.41
N LEU A 6 -28.87 -20.51 -18.37
CA LEU A 6 -28.00 -19.41 -18.81
C LEU A 6 -27.96 -18.24 -17.82
N LEU A 7 -28.99 -18.06 -16.99
CA LEU A 7 -29.04 -17.01 -15.96
C LEU A 7 -28.19 -17.34 -14.73
N LEU A 8 -27.85 -18.61 -14.50
CA LEU A 8 -27.02 -19.05 -13.36
C LEU A 8 -25.51 -18.90 -13.61
N LEU A 9 -25.06 -18.73 -14.86
CA LEU A 9 -23.64 -18.70 -15.21
C LEU A 9 -22.99 -17.30 -15.13
N VAL A 10 -23.76 -16.24 -14.83
CA VAL A 10 -23.24 -14.85 -14.82
C VAL A 10 -22.88 -14.35 -13.42
N SER A 11 -23.14 -15.13 -12.36
CA SER A 11 -22.83 -14.72 -10.98
C SER A 11 -21.57 -15.39 -10.40
N ALA A 12 -20.59 -15.74 -11.23
CA ALA A 12 -19.23 -15.99 -10.75
C ALA A 12 -18.44 -14.66 -10.64
N GLY A 13 -19.06 -13.66 -10.02
CA GLY A 13 -18.29 -12.54 -9.49
C GLY A 13 -17.53 -13.08 -8.31
N VAL A 14 -16.21 -13.33 -8.46
CA VAL A 14 -15.34 -13.73 -7.37
C VAL A 14 -15.50 -12.71 -6.25
N LEU A 15 -16.31 -13.06 -5.26
CA LEU A 15 -16.46 -12.32 -4.01
C LEU A 15 -15.18 -12.59 -3.23
N LEU A 16 -14.10 -11.90 -3.62
CA LEU A 16 -12.89 -11.92 -2.81
C LEU A 16 -13.32 -11.50 -1.40
N SER A 17 -13.14 -12.40 -0.46
CA SER A 17 -13.56 -12.21 0.91
C SER A 17 -12.50 -11.39 1.65
N SER A 18 -12.89 -10.71 2.74
CA SER A 18 -11.94 -10.06 3.66
C SER A 18 -10.87 -11.03 4.14
N THR A 19 -11.19 -12.32 4.24
CA THR A 19 -10.27 -13.39 4.65
C THR A 19 -9.09 -13.52 3.69
N GLU A 20 -9.32 -13.52 2.38
CA GLU A 20 -8.24 -13.62 1.37
C GLU A 20 -7.38 -12.35 1.36
N ALA A 21 -7.98 -11.19 1.62
CA ALA A 21 -7.23 -9.94 1.79
C ALA A 21 -6.35 -9.95 3.04
N GLN A 22 -6.89 -10.44 4.16
CA GLN A 22 -6.11 -10.60 5.38
C GLN A 22 -4.98 -11.61 5.18
N GLU A 23 -5.21 -12.70 4.44
CA GLU A 23 -4.18 -13.66 4.09
C GLU A 23 -3.11 -13.04 3.19
N ALA A 24 -3.50 -12.30 2.15
CA ALA A 24 -2.57 -11.62 1.26
C ALA A 24 -1.72 -10.56 2.00
N TYR A 25 -2.35 -9.81 2.92
CA TYR A 25 -1.66 -8.89 3.81
C TYR A 25 -0.72 -9.64 4.77
N ASN A 26 -1.16 -10.75 5.34
CA ASN A 26 -0.37 -11.56 6.27
C ASN A 26 0.86 -12.20 5.60
N LYS A 27 0.86 -12.38 4.28
CA LYS A 27 1.99 -12.84 3.50
C LYS A 27 2.99 -11.73 3.13
N LEU A 28 2.69 -10.46 3.42
CA LEU A 28 3.65 -9.38 3.20
C LEU A 28 4.81 -9.48 4.20
N PRO A 29 6.06 -9.30 3.75
CA PRO A 29 7.16 -9.07 4.67
C PRO A 29 6.91 -7.83 5.53
N ASP A 30 7.46 -7.80 6.74
CA ASP A 30 7.10 -6.83 7.77
C ASP A 30 7.34 -5.38 7.36
N ASN A 31 8.44 -5.09 6.64
CA ASN A 31 8.68 -3.77 6.08
C ASN A 31 7.51 -3.33 5.18
N TYR A 32 7.19 -4.09 4.13
CA TYR A 32 6.07 -3.79 3.24
C TYR A 32 4.74 -3.63 3.98
N ARG A 33 4.50 -4.45 5.01
CA ARG A 33 3.32 -4.37 5.86
C ARG A 33 3.23 -3.03 6.61
N LYS A 34 4.33 -2.58 7.24
CA LYS A 34 4.41 -1.27 7.90
C LYS A 34 4.07 -0.13 6.93
N GLY A 35 4.49 -0.23 5.67
CA GLY A 35 4.13 0.72 4.61
C GLY A 35 2.63 0.74 4.28
N VAL A 36 1.99 -0.42 4.23
CA VAL A 36 0.53 -0.53 4.06
C VAL A 36 -0.22 0.08 5.22
N ASP A 37 0.23 -0.15 6.45
CA ASP A 37 -0.38 0.38 7.67
C ASP A 37 -0.29 1.91 7.71
N LEU A 38 0.85 2.49 7.34
CA LEU A 38 1.01 3.93 7.19
C LEU A 38 0.01 4.52 6.19
N ALA A 39 -0.16 3.90 5.02
CA ALA A 39 -1.12 4.37 4.03
C ALA A 39 -2.57 4.26 4.52
N LEU A 40 -2.92 3.18 5.21
CA LEU A 40 -4.23 2.99 5.82
C LEU A 40 -4.50 4.03 6.91
N GLN A 41 -3.50 4.35 7.74
CA GLN A 41 -3.62 5.39 8.76
C GLN A 41 -3.90 6.76 8.13
N GLN A 42 -3.14 7.16 7.11
CA GLN A 42 -3.35 8.43 6.39
C GLN A 42 -4.69 8.46 5.65
N LEU A 43 -5.09 7.37 5.01
CA LEU A 43 -6.39 7.30 4.35
C LEU A 43 -7.52 7.43 5.39
N ASN A 44 -7.41 6.73 6.51
CA ASN A 44 -8.39 6.79 7.59
C ASN A 44 -8.41 8.14 8.31
N SER A 45 -7.37 8.97 8.26
CA SER A 45 -7.45 10.33 8.83
C SER A 45 -8.27 11.29 7.96
N HIS A 46 -8.49 10.97 6.67
CA HIS A 46 -9.24 11.83 5.77
C HIS A 46 -10.75 11.87 6.11
N ALA A 47 -11.32 13.08 6.21
CA ALA A 47 -12.72 13.29 6.60
C ALA A 47 -13.73 12.70 5.60
N GLY A 48 -13.38 12.71 4.30
CA GLY A 48 -14.21 12.14 3.23
C GLY A 48 -14.29 10.60 3.22
N VAL A 49 -13.42 9.92 3.97
CA VAL A 49 -13.42 8.45 4.02
C VAL A 49 -14.50 7.96 4.97
N LYS A 50 -15.45 7.19 4.44
CA LYS A 50 -16.62 6.67 5.19
C LYS A 50 -16.58 5.16 5.44
N HIS A 51 -15.80 4.43 4.66
CA HIS A 51 -15.73 2.98 4.70
C HIS A 51 -14.37 2.52 5.22
N HIS A 52 -14.35 1.32 5.78
CA HIS A 52 -13.11 0.63 6.11
C HIS A 52 -12.45 0.11 4.83
N PHE A 53 -11.14 0.32 4.69
CA PHE A 53 -10.35 -0.14 3.56
C PHE A 53 -9.40 -1.24 4.03
N LEU A 54 -9.19 -2.24 3.18
CA LEU A 54 -8.21 -3.30 3.42
C LEU A 54 -7.22 -3.36 2.26
N PHE A 55 -6.03 -3.89 2.56
CA PHE A 55 -5.06 -4.29 1.56
C PHE A 55 -5.69 -5.27 0.57
N PHE A 56 -5.47 -5.04 -0.72
CA PHE A 56 -6.00 -5.91 -1.77
C PHE A 56 -4.88 -6.71 -2.44
N LYS A 57 -3.86 -6.02 -2.97
CA LYS A 57 -2.69 -6.67 -3.57
C LYS A 57 -1.53 -5.70 -3.76
N SER A 58 -0.31 -6.24 -3.82
CA SER A 58 0.87 -5.50 -4.26
C SER A 58 0.90 -5.37 -5.78
N LEU A 59 1.50 -4.30 -6.28
CA LEU A 59 1.75 -4.03 -7.71
C LEU A 59 3.25 -4.03 -7.98
N LEU A 60 3.98 -3.22 -7.23
CA LEU A 60 5.42 -3.09 -7.35
C LEU A 60 6.02 -3.00 -5.95
N LYS A 61 7.16 -3.67 -5.77
CA LYS A 61 7.92 -3.70 -4.53
C LYS A 61 9.39 -3.56 -4.88
N SER A 62 10.10 -2.73 -4.14
CA SER A 62 11.55 -2.63 -4.20
C SER A 62 12.04 -2.24 -2.82
N ASP A 63 13.11 -2.88 -2.39
CA ASP A 63 13.85 -2.50 -1.22
C ASP A 63 15.34 -2.51 -1.55
N ILE A 64 16.04 -1.49 -1.08
CA ILE A 64 17.48 -1.33 -1.28
C ILE A 64 18.11 -1.25 0.10
N GLU A 65 18.96 -2.22 0.41
CA GLU A 65 19.77 -2.20 1.62
C GLU A 65 21.03 -1.38 1.36
N SER A 66 21.23 -0.31 2.14
CA SER A 66 22.42 0.55 2.04
C SER A 66 23.52 0.17 3.03
N GLY A 67 23.36 -0.96 3.72
CA GLY A 67 24.23 -1.42 4.82
C GLY A 67 23.89 -0.77 6.16
N PHE A 68 24.54 -1.25 7.23
CA PHE A 68 24.35 -0.77 8.62
C PHE A 68 22.88 -0.79 9.07
N ASP A 69 22.15 -1.84 8.71
CA ASP A 69 20.72 -2.02 8.99
C ASP A 69 19.82 -0.89 8.44
N VAL A 70 20.30 -0.13 7.45
CA VAL A 70 19.53 0.89 6.74
C VAL A 70 18.97 0.31 5.44
N SER A 71 17.68 0.52 5.23
CA SER A 71 17.01 0.16 3.96
C SER A 71 16.07 1.25 3.49
N TYR A 72 15.89 1.37 2.18
CA TYR A 72 14.89 2.23 1.55
C TYR A 72 13.84 1.35 0.92
N ILE A 73 12.59 1.52 1.33
CA ILE A 73 11.47 0.71 0.88
C ILE A 73 10.61 1.51 -0.09
N TYR A 74 10.24 0.89 -1.20
CA TYR A 74 9.22 1.37 -2.12
C TYR A 74 8.15 0.30 -2.31
N HIS A 75 6.89 0.68 -2.13
CA HIS A 75 5.76 -0.23 -2.29
C HIS A 75 4.59 0.47 -2.96
N SER A 76 4.18 -0.06 -4.11
CA SER A 76 2.92 0.29 -4.78
C SER A 76 1.93 -0.85 -4.63
N PHE A 77 0.70 -0.53 -4.23
CA PHE A 77 -0.34 -1.52 -3.94
C PHE A 77 -1.75 -0.92 -4.07
N TYR A 78 -2.73 -1.81 -4.13
CA TYR A 78 -4.14 -1.44 -4.07
C TYR A 78 -4.72 -1.61 -2.67
N LEU A 79 -5.52 -0.63 -2.27
CA LEU A 79 -6.50 -0.75 -1.20
C LEU A 79 -7.90 -0.86 -1.80
N LYS A 80 -8.76 -1.63 -1.15
CA LYS A 80 -10.14 -1.84 -1.59
C LYS A 80 -11.11 -1.53 -0.46
N ALA A 81 -12.14 -0.76 -0.77
CA ALA A 81 -13.20 -0.42 0.18
C ALA A 81 -14.00 -1.68 0.55
N THR A 82 -14.39 -1.76 1.82
CA THR A 82 -15.30 -2.79 2.33
C THR A 82 -16.69 -2.21 2.59
N LYS A 83 -17.64 -3.08 2.88
CA LYS A 83 -19.00 -2.67 3.31
C LYS A 83 -19.03 -2.13 4.74
N CYS A 84 -17.98 -2.36 5.52
CA CYS A 84 -17.90 -1.91 6.90
C CYS A 84 -17.68 -0.38 7.00
N PRO A 85 -18.20 0.26 8.04
CA PRO A 85 -17.96 1.67 8.31
C PRO A 85 -16.48 1.91 8.68
N LYS A 86 -16.00 3.12 8.45
CA LYS A 86 -14.70 3.58 8.97
C LYS A 86 -14.64 3.37 10.49
N GLY A 87 -13.49 2.93 11.00
CA GLY A 87 -13.28 2.67 12.43
C GLY A 87 -13.62 1.25 12.89
N THR A 88 -14.08 0.36 11.99
CA THR A 88 -14.22 -1.06 12.31
C THR A 88 -12.87 -1.66 12.73
N VAL A 89 -12.83 -2.25 13.92
CA VAL A 89 -11.64 -2.90 14.51
C VAL A 89 -11.51 -4.34 14.05
N ASP A 90 -12.58 -5.14 14.16
CA ASP A 90 -12.63 -6.50 13.63
C ASP A 90 -13.14 -6.49 12.19
N SER A 91 -12.21 -6.63 11.24
CA SER A 91 -12.48 -6.60 9.81
C SER A 91 -12.67 -7.98 9.18
N THR A 92 -12.66 -9.06 9.98
CA THR A 92 -12.72 -10.45 9.46
C THR A 92 -13.97 -10.71 8.61
N GLN A 93 -15.10 -10.10 8.98
CA GLN A 93 -16.39 -10.24 8.27
C GLN A 93 -16.64 -9.16 7.21
N CYS A 94 -15.70 -8.23 7.00
CA CYS A 94 -15.88 -7.06 6.13
C CYS A 94 -15.75 -7.39 4.64
N LYS A 95 -16.88 -7.72 4.01
CA LYS A 95 -16.91 -8.00 2.57
C LYS A 95 -16.46 -6.79 1.74
N PHE A 96 -15.69 -7.05 0.69
CA PHE A 96 -15.31 -6.02 -0.26
C PHE A 96 -16.50 -5.44 -1.04
N ARG A 97 -16.34 -4.18 -1.43
CA ARG A 97 -17.22 -3.48 -2.36
C ARG A 97 -16.68 -3.60 -3.77
N ASN A 98 -17.58 -3.83 -4.73
CA ASN A 98 -17.27 -3.85 -6.16
C ASN A 98 -17.85 -2.64 -6.90
N ASP A 99 -18.61 -1.79 -6.22
CA ASP A 99 -19.27 -0.59 -6.76
C ASP A 99 -18.43 0.69 -6.60
N ARG A 100 -17.19 0.55 -6.12
CA ARG A 100 -16.26 1.65 -5.89
C ARG A 100 -14.90 1.32 -6.51
N PRO A 101 -14.21 2.34 -7.07
CA PRO A 101 -12.86 2.14 -7.59
C PRO A 101 -11.88 1.79 -6.47
N LEU A 102 -10.83 1.04 -6.82
CA LEU A 102 -9.68 0.80 -5.95
C LEU A 102 -8.98 2.13 -5.64
N ILE A 103 -8.29 2.17 -4.50
CA ILE A 103 -7.30 3.21 -4.20
C ILE A 103 -5.93 2.65 -4.60
N ASP A 104 -5.24 3.38 -5.47
CA ASP A 104 -3.86 3.13 -5.85
C ASP A 104 -2.94 3.95 -4.94
N CYS A 105 -2.18 3.24 -4.10
CA CYS A 105 -1.23 3.82 -3.17
C CYS A 105 0.20 3.50 -3.60
N SER A 106 1.07 4.49 -3.48
CA SER A 106 2.52 4.30 -3.42
C SER A 106 3.05 4.87 -2.12
N VAL A 107 3.93 4.12 -1.45
CA VAL A 107 4.64 4.55 -0.26
C VAL A 107 6.13 4.33 -0.43
N CYS A 108 6.93 5.22 0.15
CA CYS A 108 8.34 4.97 0.38
C CYS A 108 8.86 5.66 1.63
N TYR A 109 9.84 5.02 2.25
CA TYR A 109 10.42 5.47 3.50
C TYR A 109 11.76 4.78 3.73
N LYS A 110 12.53 5.36 4.62
CA LYS A 110 13.77 4.79 5.15
C LYS A 110 13.47 3.96 6.39
N THR A 111 14.20 2.87 6.57
CA THR A 111 14.23 2.10 7.82
C THR A 111 15.63 2.06 8.40
N PHE A 112 15.73 1.96 9.73
CA PHE A 112 16.95 1.63 10.47
C PHE A 112 16.63 0.52 11.49
N ALA A 113 17.41 -0.55 11.48
CA ALA A 113 17.17 -1.73 12.32
C ALA A 113 15.71 -2.27 12.18
N GLY A 114 15.17 -2.19 10.95
CA GLY A 114 13.80 -2.61 10.63
C GLY A 114 12.69 -1.64 11.04
N GLU A 115 13.00 -0.53 11.71
CA GLU A 115 12.02 0.49 12.12
C GLU A 115 11.96 1.65 11.14
N ILE A 116 10.77 2.22 10.94
CA ILE A 116 10.57 3.35 10.02
C ILE A 116 11.19 4.60 10.64
N GLU A 117 12.12 5.20 9.90
CA GLU A 117 12.73 6.46 10.28
C GLU A 117 11.75 7.62 10.03
N LYS A 118 11.77 8.60 10.94
CA LYS A 118 10.98 9.83 10.80
C LYS A 118 11.59 10.82 9.81
N ASP A 119 12.90 10.72 9.61
CA ASP A 119 13.67 11.56 8.69
C ASP A 119 14.49 10.68 7.75
N PRO A 120 14.29 10.78 6.42
CA PRO A 120 13.29 11.61 5.75
C PRO A 120 11.85 11.16 6.07
N LYS A 121 10.91 12.12 6.07
CA LYS A 121 9.49 11.82 6.30
C LYS A 121 8.99 10.79 5.28
N PRO A 122 8.30 9.72 5.71
CA PRO A 122 7.66 8.77 4.81
C PRO A 122 6.77 9.47 3.77
N TYR A 123 6.98 9.13 2.51
CA TYR A 123 6.14 9.57 1.41
C TYR A 123 4.99 8.58 1.22
N ILE A 124 3.76 9.09 1.20
CA ILE A 124 2.54 8.31 1.05
C ILE A 124 1.63 9.07 0.10
N HIS A 125 1.33 8.45 -1.04
CA HIS A 125 0.44 9.03 -2.03
C HIS A 125 -0.59 8.01 -2.48
N CYS A 126 -1.84 8.24 -2.08
CA CYS A 126 -2.99 7.38 -2.35
C CYS A 126 -4.05 8.15 -3.12
N VAL A 127 -4.49 7.62 -4.26
CA VAL A 127 -5.54 8.22 -5.09
C VAL A 127 -6.49 7.17 -5.61
N HIS A 128 -7.72 7.56 -5.94
CA HIS A 128 -8.61 6.65 -6.66
C HIS A 128 -7.97 6.24 -7.98
N LYS A 129 -7.91 4.94 -8.27
CA LYS A 129 -7.24 4.40 -9.47
C LYS A 129 -7.66 5.10 -10.78
N PRO A 130 -8.93 5.44 -11.03
CA PRO A 130 -9.32 6.16 -12.24
C PRO A 130 -8.78 7.58 -12.36
N ALA A 131 -8.36 8.19 -11.25
CA ALA A 131 -7.79 9.54 -11.22
C ALA A 131 -6.25 9.55 -11.23
N LEU A 132 -5.61 8.37 -11.30
CA LEU A 132 -4.16 8.27 -11.40
C LEU A 132 -3.71 8.58 -12.82
N THR A 133 -2.77 9.53 -12.96
CA THR A 133 -2.14 9.87 -14.24
C THR A 133 -0.73 9.29 -14.34
N GLU A 134 -0.19 9.23 -15.56
CA GLU A 134 1.20 8.81 -15.79
C GLU A 134 2.19 9.74 -15.07
N ASP A 135 1.98 11.06 -15.13
CA ASP A 135 2.81 12.03 -14.42
C ASP A 135 2.86 11.75 -12.92
N MET A 136 1.72 11.43 -12.31
CA MET A 136 1.65 11.07 -10.89
C MET A 136 2.42 9.78 -10.59
N MET A 137 2.40 8.79 -11.49
CA MET A 137 3.18 7.57 -11.35
C MET A 137 4.68 7.85 -11.42
N THR A 138 5.11 8.66 -12.38
CA THR A 138 6.50 9.08 -12.55
C THR A 138 6.99 9.86 -11.32
N THR A 139 6.23 10.86 -10.88
CA THR A 139 6.55 11.66 -9.69
C THR A 139 6.71 10.79 -8.43
N ARG A 140 5.89 9.75 -8.25
CA ARG A 140 6.02 8.81 -7.12
C ARG A 140 7.39 8.12 -7.14
N VAL A 141 7.81 7.62 -8.30
CA VAL A 141 9.09 6.90 -8.44
C VAL A 141 10.26 7.86 -8.25
N GLU A 142 10.22 9.03 -8.88
CA GLU A 142 11.26 10.06 -8.76
C GLU A 142 11.44 10.50 -7.30
N HIS A 143 10.36 10.79 -6.59
CA HIS A 143 10.41 11.19 -5.18
C HIS A 143 11.11 10.14 -4.31
N CYS A 144 10.77 8.87 -4.51
CA CYS A 144 11.35 7.76 -3.75
C CYS A 144 12.83 7.50 -4.11
N ASN A 145 13.20 7.68 -5.37
CA ASN A 145 14.59 7.62 -5.79
C ASN A 145 15.41 8.76 -5.16
N THR A 146 14.90 9.98 -5.16
CA THR A 146 15.54 11.13 -4.52
C THR A 146 15.76 10.89 -3.02
N MET A 147 14.80 10.26 -2.34
CA MET A 147 14.91 9.90 -0.91
C MET A 147 16.08 8.94 -0.61
N SER A 148 16.28 7.94 -1.46
CA SER A 148 17.38 6.97 -1.29
C SER A 148 18.74 7.59 -1.63
N TYR A 149 18.81 8.43 -2.67
CA TYR A 149 20.08 9.04 -3.11
C TYR A 149 20.62 10.10 -2.15
N HIS A 150 19.78 10.99 -1.59
CA HIS A 150 20.27 12.04 -0.69
C HIS A 150 20.77 11.51 0.65
N SER A 151 20.29 10.35 1.06
CA SER A 151 20.63 9.74 2.35
C SER A 151 21.88 8.85 2.27
N GLY A 152 22.41 8.62 1.06
CA GLY A 152 23.66 7.89 0.79
C GLY A 152 24.88 8.79 0.60
N ALA A 153 24.81 10.09 0.93
CA ALA A 153 25.98 10.97 0.88
C ALA A 153 27.07 10.43 1.85
N PRO A 154 28.34 10.36 1.41
CA PRO A 154 29.37 9.60 2.09
C PRO A 154 29.63 10.20 3.46
N THR A 155 29.38 9.43 4.52
CA THR A 155 30.03 9.66 5.80
C THR A 155 31.53 9.45 5.54
N LEU A 156 32.21 10.57 5.29
CA LEU A 156 33.65 10.66 5.13
C LEU A 156 34.33 10.10 6.39
N LEU A 157 34.63 8.81 6.39
CA LEU A 157 35.77 8.28 7.14
C LEU A 157 37.04 8.63 6.35
N ALA A 158 37.28 9.93 6.22
CA ALA A 158 38.54 10.51 5.83
C ALA A 158 39.05 11.33 7.03
N SER A 159 39.55 10.64 8.06
CA SER A 159 40.65 11.16 8.85
C SER A 159 41.77 10.13 8.85
N LYS A 160 42.67 10.26 7.88
CA LYS A 160 44.04 9.79 8.07
C LYS A 160 44.69 10.70 9.10
N SER A 161 45.19 10.12 10.18
CA SER A 161 46.51 10.38 10.78
C SER A 161 46.79 9.28 11.79
#